data_AF-A0A662MYV8-F1
#
_entry.id   AF-A0A662MYV8-F1
#
_cell.length_a   1.000
_cell.length_b   1.000
_cell.length_c   1.000
_cell.angle_alpha   90.00
_cell.angle_beta   90.00
_cell.angle_gamma   90.00
#
_symmetry.space_group_name_H-M   'P 1'
#
loop_
_entity.id
_entity.type
_entity.pdbx_description
1 polymer ?
#
loop_
_entity_poly.entity_id
_entity_poly.type
_entity_poly.pdbx_seq_one_letter_code
_entity_poly.pdbx_strand_id
1 'polypeptide(L)'
;MRSKMFVLMMVCVMVFVGWLGFFPASDKERSAEGVTLDYSMTSATTFAQLGYDLAFGDVNDDGVIDLAVGARAYDTFSYTNVGAVYLYI
;
A
#
# COMPACT_ATOMS: atom_id res chain seq x y z
N MET A 1 23.43 -21.05 -15.86
CA MET A 1 22.35 -20.63 -16.78
C MET A 1 21.31 -21.75 -16.93
N ARG A 2 20.62 -22.15 -15.84
CA ARG A 2 19.70 -23.30 -15.87
C ARG A 2 18.52 -23.15 -14.89
N SER A 3 18.09 -21.91 -14.64
CA SER A 3 16.99 -21.59 -13.70
C SER A 3 15.72 -21.07 -14.37
N LYS A 4 15.77 -20.67 -15.65
CA LYS A 4 14.58 -20.14 -16.36
C LYS A 4 13.81 -21.18 -17.16
N MET A 5 14.42 -22.32 -17.50
CA MET A 5 13.77 -23.41 -18.24
C MET A 5 12.92 -24.33 -17.34
N PHE A 6 13.19 -24.36 -16.02
CA PHE A 6 12.46 -25.22 -15.07
C PHE A 6 11.11 -24.61 -14.65
N VAL A 7 11.04 -23.28 -14.55
CA VAL A 7 9.81 -22.54 -14.22
C VAL A 7 8.78 -22.64 -15.35
N LEU A 8 9.22 -22.61 -16.62
CA LEU A 8 8.30 -22.70 -17.76
C LEU A 8 7.73 -24.11 -17.98
N MET A 9 8.46 -25.18 -17.61
CA MET A 9 7.96 -26.56 -17.68
C MET A 9 6.96 -26.90 -16.56
N MET A 10 7.00 -26.21 -15.41
CA MET A 10 6.03 -26.45 -14.31
C MET A 10 4.67 -25.78 -14.52
N VAL A 11 4.56 -24.77 -15.38
CA VAL A 11 3.27 -24.08 -15.65
C VAL A 11 2.37 -24.93 -16.56
N CYS A 12 2.92 -25.84 -17.36
CA CYS A 12 2.13 -26.60 -18.35
C CYS A 12 1.45 -27.87 -17.78
N VAL A 13 1.86 -28.36 -16.60
CA VAL A 13 1.35 -29.63 -16.03
C VAL A 13 0.09 -29.43 -15.18
N MET A 14 -0.22 -28.18 -14.77
CA MET A 14 -1.32 -27.90 -13.83
C MET A 14 -2.71 -27.74 -14.46
N VAL A 15 -2.91 -28.16 -15.72
CA VAL A 15 -4.25 -28.13 -16.37
C VAL A 15 -4.92 -29.52 -16.38
N PHE A 16 -4.27 -30.61 -15.93
CA PHE A 16 -4.82 -31.97 -16.08
C PHE A 16 -4.99 -32.81 -14.81
N VAL A 17 -4.70 -32.31 -13.60
CA VAL A 17 -4.84 -33.11 -12.37
C VAL A 17 -5.83 -32.46 -11.39
N GLY A 18 -7.02 -32.11 -11.90
CA GLY A 18 -8.16 -31.67 -11.11
C GLY A 18 -8.98 -32.82 -10.51
N TRP A 19 -8.35 -33.95 -10.17
CA TRP A 19 -9.03 -35.08 -9.54
C TRP A 19 -8.10 -35.70 -8.50
N LEU A 20 -8.52 -35.65 -7.24
CA LEU A 20 -7.86 -36.21 -6.03
C LEU A 20 -6.77 -35.33 -5.38
N GLY A 21 -7.20 -34.21 -4.81
CA GLY A 21 -6.86 -33.92 -3.42
C GLY A 21 -5.58 -33.13 -3.12
N PHE A 22 -5.79 -31.92 -2.60
CA PHE A 22 -4.99 -31.25 -1.58
C PHE A 22 -3.59 -30.74 -1.99
N PHE A 23 -3.59 -29.63 -2.74
CA PHE A 23 -2.56 -28.61 -2.57
C PHE A 23 -3.12 -27.52 -1.66
N PRO A 24 -2.69 -27.38 -0.39
CA PRO A 24 -2.86 -26.12 0.30
C PRO A 24 -1.83 -25.16 -0.28
N ALA A 25 -2.13 -24.59 -1.44
CA ALA A 25 -1.55 -23.33 -1.82
C ALA A 25 -2.04 -22.32 -0.77
N SER A 26 -1.23 -22.07 0.26
CA SER A 26 -1.41 -20.90 1.11
C SER A 26 -0.91 -19.67 0.36
N ASP A 27 -1.42 -19.49 -0.85
CA ASP A 27 -1.38 -18.21 -1.52
C ASP A 27 -2.50 -17.42 -0.86
N LYS A 28 -2.12 -16.39 -0.10
CA LYS A 28 -3.07 -15.38 0.37
C LYS A 28 -3.48 -14.57 -0.87
N GLU A 29 -4.26 -15.21 -1.74
CA GLU A 29 -5.02 -14.55 -2.79
C GLU A 29 -5.87 -13.52 -2.07
N ARG A 30 -5.44 -12.25 -2.08
CA ARG A 30 -6.21 -11.16 -1.50
C ARG A 30 -7.46 -11.05 -2.38
N SER A 31 -8.50 -11.78 -1.98
CA SER A 31 -9.82 -11.75 -2.58
C SER A 31 -10.14 -10.28 -2.87
N ALA A 32 -10.24 -9.93 -4.15
CA ALA A 32 -10.62 -8.59 -4.58
C ALA A 32 -12.12 -8.33 -4.35
N GLU A 33 -12.78 -9.14 -3.52
CA GLU A 33 -14.12 -8.90 -3.05
C GLU A 33 -14.10 -7.82 -1.96
N GLY A 34 -14.16 -6.58 -2.44
CA GLY A 34 -14.27 -5.39 -1.60
C GLY A 34 -12.93 -4.69 -1.41
N VAL A 35 -12.65 -3.69 -2.26
CA VAL A 35 -11.70 -2.64 -1.88
C VAL A 35 -12.36 -1.83 -0.77
N THR A 36 -12.18 -2.29 0.47
CA THR A 36 -12.52 -1.52 1.66
C THR A 36 -11.40 -0.51 1.91
N LEU A 37 -11.76 0.76 2.09
CA LEU A 37 -10.83 1.75 2.60
C LEU A 37 -10.39 1.31 3.99
N ASP A 38 -9.14 0.87 4.09
CA ASP A 38 -8.53 0.50 5.37
C ASP A 38 -8.27 1.76 6.22
N TYR A 39 -7.95 2.87 5.55
CA TYR A 39 -7.67 4.15 6.19
C TYR A 39 -8.18 5.33 5.36
N SER A 40 -8.79 6.32 6.02
CA SER A 40 -9.28 7.56 5.41
C SER A 40 -8.69 8.76 6.14
N MET A 41 -8.09 9.67 5.37
CA MET A 41 -7.40 10.86 5.88
C MET A 41 -8.19 12.11 5.48
N THR A 42 -8.36 13.03 6.44
CA THR A 42 -8.98 14.34 6.17
C THR A 42 -8.18 15.43 6.86
N SER A 43 -8.02 16.58 6.21
CA SER A 43 -7.41 17.76 6.82
C SER A 43 -8.41 18.50 7.69
N ALA A 44 -7.92 19.22 8.70
CA ALA A 44 -8.77 20.03 9.58
C ALA A 44 -9.33 21.29 8.88
N THR A 45 -8.71 21.73 7.78
CA THR A 45 -9.11 22.90 6.99
C THR A 45 -9.55 22.51 5.59
N THR A 46 -10.54 23.22 5.07
CA THR A 46 -10.97 23.07 3.67
C THR A 46 -9.87 23.56 2.74
N PHE A 47 -9.73 22.93 1.57
CA PHE A 47 -8.72 23.29 0.57
C PHE A 47 -7.25 23.19 1.03
N ALA A 48 -6.95 22.46 2.11
CA ALA A 48 -5.58 22.29 2.60
C ALA A 48 -4.63 21.59 1.61
N GLN A 49 -5.16 21.03 0.53
CA GLN A 49 -4.42 20.23 -0.46
C GLN A 49 -3.67 19.06 0.20
N LEU A 50 -4.34 18.37 1.13
CA LEU A 50 -3.82 17.15 1.74
C LEU A 50 -3.56 16.09 0.67
N GLY A 51 -2.38 15.46 0.72
CA GLY A 51 -1.94 14.49 -0.28
C GLY A 51 -1.29 15.12 -1.51
N TYR A 52 -0.93 16.41 -1.46
CA TYR A 52 -0.24 17.07 -2.56
C TYR A 52 1.18 16.53 -2.76
N ASP A 53 1.90 16.25 -1.66
CA ASP A 53 3.23 15.64 -1.65
C ASP A 53 3.22 14.41 -0.74
N LEU A 54 4.01 13.39 -1.09
CA LEU A 54 4.17 12.15 -0.33
C LEU A 54 5.66 11.81 -0.16
N ALA A 55 6.04 11.33 1.02
CA ALA A 55 7.35 10.77 1.29
C ALA A 55 7.23 9.54 2.21
N PHE A 56 8.22 8.65 2.14
CA PHE A 56 8.22 7.38 2.87
C PHE A 56 9.60 7.11 3.45
N GLY A 57 9.64 6.48 4.62
CA GLY A 57 10.86 6.05 5.29
C GLY A 57 10.59 5.60 6.72
N ASP A 58 11.50 4.88 7.33
CA ASP A 58 11.43 4.53 8.75
C ASP A 58 11.99 5.70 9.57
N VAL A 59 11.11 6.57 10.07
CA VAL A 59 11.46 7.82 10.76
C VAL A 59 11.70 7.57 12.24
N ASN A 60 11.10 6.52 12.83
CA ASN A 60 11.21 6.19 14.25
C ASN A 60 12.14 4.98 14.56
N ASP A 61 12.71 4.33 13.54
CA ASP A 61 13.62 3.18 13.61
C ASP A 61 12.96 1.92 14.22
N ASP A 62 11.69 1.67 13.91
CA ASP A 62 10.96 0.48 14.38
C ASP A 62 10.93 -0.69 13.37
N GLY A 63 11.50 -0.49 12.18
CA GLY A 63 11.55 -1.47 11.11
C GLY A 63 10.30 -1.49 10.22
N VAL A 64 9.35 -0.58 10.41
CA VAL A 64 8.18 -0.34 9.55
C VAL A 64 8.40 0.94 8.73
N ILE A 65 7.88 0.99 7.50
CA ILE A 65 7.98 2.20 6.67
C ILE A 65 6.85 3.15 7.04
N ASP A 66 7.22 4.34 7.49
CA ASP A 66 6.31 5.43 7.78
C ASP A 66 5.89 6.17 6.50
N LEU A 67 4.73 6.80 6.55
CA LEU A 67 4.20 7.66 5.49
C LEU A 67 4.10 9.11 5.98
N ALA A 68 4.72 10.03 5.24
CA ALA A 68 4.54 11.47 5.40
C ALA A 68 3.65 12.02 4.27
N VAL A 69 2.60 12.75 4.65
CA VAL A 69 1.61 13.34 3.73
C VAL A 69 1.59 14.86 3.87
N GLY A 70 1.89 15.57 2.78
CA GLY A 70 1.88 17.03 2.75
C GLY A 70 0.49 17.62 2.52
N ALA A 71 0.22 18.76 3.18
CA ALA A 71 -0.95 19.61 3.00
C ALA A 71 -0.48 21.05 2.78
N ARG A 72 -0.03 21.36 1.55
CA ARG A 72 0.69 22.62 1.22
C ARG A 72 -0.12 23.90 1.44
N ALA A 73 -1.45 23.83 1.41
CA ALA A 73 -2.35 24.97 1.57
C ALA A 73 -3.06 24.94 2.93
N TYR A 74 -2.51 24.21 3.91
CA TYR A 74 -3.07 24.16 5.25
C TYR A 74 -3.06 25.56 5.90
N ASP A 75 -4.21 25.94 6.44
CA ASP A 75 -4.43 27.17 7.20
C ASP A 75 -4.45 26.91 8.72
N THR A 76 -4.06 27.92 9.49
CA THR A 76 -4.26 27.97 10.95
C THR A 76 -5.29 29.05 11.29
N PHE A 77 -5.64 29.19 12.57
CA PHE A 77 -6.55 30.26 13.00
C PHE A 77 -6.04 31.67 12.65
N SER A 78 -4.72 31.87 12.57
CA SER A 78 -4.11 33.19 12.42
C SER A 78 -3.34 33.40 11.11
N TYR A 79 -3.10 32.36 10.33
CA TYR A 79 -2.26 32.42 9.13
C TYR A 79 -2.80 31.53 8.02
N THR A 80 -2.68 32.01 6.78
CA THR A 80 -3.09 31.30 5.57
C THR A 80 -1.91 30.66 4.83
N ASN A 81 -2.14 29.51 4.19
CA ASN A 81 -1.19 28.71 3.41
C ASN A 81 0.14 28.46 4.13
N VAL A 82 0.09 28.15 5.43
CA VAL A 82 1.30 27.85 6.20
C VAL A 82 1.84 26.44 5.91
N GLY A 83 0.97 25.57 5.41
CA GLY A 83 1.32 24.18 5.13
C GLY A 83 1.34 23.31 6.39
N ALA A 84 1.22 22.00 6.19
CA ALA A 84 1.37 20.99 7.23
C ALA A 84 1.89 19.68 6.64
N VAL A 85 2.49 18.84 7.48
CA VAL A 85 2.86 17.45 7.17
C VAL A 85 2.27 16.55 8.24
N TYR A 86 1.58 15.50 7.81
CA TYR A 86 1.04 14.44 8.66
C TYR A 86 1.94 13.23 8.57
N LEU A 87 2.38 12.68 9.70
CA LEU A 87 3.22 11.49 9.77
C LEU A 87 2.41 10.30 10.30
N TYR A 88 2.49 9.18 9.59
CA TYR A 88 1.87 7.91 9.92
C TYR A 88 2.97 6.89 10.17
N ILE A 89 3.01 6.41 11.41
CA ILE A 89 3.99 5.49 11.97
C ILE A 89 3.24 4.22 12.37
#